data_AF-A0A645J5F2-F1
#
_entry.id   AF-A0A645J5F2-F1
#
_cell.length_a   1.000
_cell.length_b   1.000
_cell.length_c   1.000
_cell.angle_alpha   90.00
_cell.angle_beta   90.00
_cell.angle_gamma   90.00
#
_symmetry.space_group_name_H-M   'P 1'
#
loop_
_entity.id
_entity.type
_entity.pdbx_description
1 polymer ?
#
loop_
_entity_poly.entity_id
_entity_poly.type
_entity_poly.pdbx_seq_one_letter_code
_entity_poly.pdbx_strand_id
1 'polypeptide(L)'
;MHYIILRQVQLGCDYFLVFLEFVVVAYSLMSWVASPANRLYALLSRMAQPLIAPFRGISMALVRRGFRIDISAILALAALEIARAFLLPLIFNWMMTL
;
A
#
# COMPACT_ATOMS: atom_id res chain seq x y z
N MET A 1 -27.95 15.51 2.08
CA MET A 1 -27.16 15.51 0.83
C MET A 1 -25.66 15.36 1.10
N HIS A 2 -25.06 16.19 1.97
CA HIS A 2 -23.63 16.12 2.31
C HIS A 2 -23.15 14.75 2.81
N TYR A 3 -23.93 14.06 3.64
CA TYR A 3 -23.63 12.70 4.11
C TYR A 3 -23.44 11.68 2.98
N ILE A 4 -24.30 11.73 1.95
CA ILE A 4 -24.23 10.80 0.81
C ILE A 4 -22.94 11.02 0.02
N ILE A 5 -22.58 12.28 -0.20
CA ILE A 5 -21.34 12.65 -0.90
C ILE A 5 -20.12 12.14 -0.12
N LEU A 6 -20.04 12.43 1.18
CA LEU A 6 -18.94 11.98 2.03
C LEU A 6 -18.79 10.46 2.02
N ARG A 7 -19.90 9.72 2.09
CA ARG A 7 -19.88 8.26 2.01
C ARG A 7 -19.33 7.76 0.67
N GLN A 8 -19.69 8.39 -0.44
CA GLN A 8 -19.15 8.00 -1.76
C GLN A 8 -17.66 8.32 -1.89
N VAL A 9 -17.20 9.42 -1.30
CA VAL A 9 -15.76 9.73 -1.25
C VAL A 9 -15.03 8.69 -0.40
N GLN A 10 -15.58 8.31 0.77
CA GLN A 10 -15.00 7.27 1.62
C GLN A 10 -14.87 5.94 0.86
N LEU A 11 -15.90 5.52 0.12
CA LEU A 11 -15.87 4.33 -0.71
C LEU A 11 -14.81 4.43 -1.82
N GLY A 12 -14.69 5.58 -2.47
CA GLY A 12 -13.64 5.82 -3.47
C GLY A 12 -12.24 5.69 -2.88
N CYS A 13 -12.01 6.22 -1.68
CA CYS A 13 -10.74 6.08 -0.96
C CYS A 13 -10.47 4.62 -0.57
N ASP A 14 -11.48 3.88 -0.10
CA ASP A 14 -11.34 2.46 0.25
C ASP A 14 -10.93 1.63 -0.98
N TYR A 15 -11.63 1.79 -2.11
CA TYR A 15 -11.27 1.11 -3.36
C TYR A 15 -9.88 1.49 -3.86
N PHE A 16 -9.47 2.74 -3.71
CA PHE A 16 -8.14 3.17 -4.08
C PHE A 16 -7.06 2.51 -3.20
N LEU A 17 -7.28 2.40 -1.88
CA LEU A 17 -6.35 1.71 -0.99
C LEU A 17 -6.25 0.22 -1.31
N VAL A 18 -7.37 -0.46 -1.55
CA VAL A 18 -7.40 -1.87 -2.01
C VAL A 18 -6.64 -2.03 -3.32
N PHE A 19 -6.82 -1.10 -4.27
CA PHE A 19 -6.06 -1.12 -5.53
C PHE A 19 -4.55 -1.00 -5.30
N LEU A 20 -4.11 -0.14 -4.37
CA LEU A 20 -2.69 -0.02 -4.03
C LEU A 20 -2.15 -1.30 -3.37
N GLU A 21 -2.94 -1.99 -2.53
CA GLU A 21 -2.57 -3.29 -1.97
C GLU A 21 -2.34 -4.31 -3.09
N PHE A 22 -3.26 -4.40 -4.06
CA PHE A 22 -3.09 -5.27 -5.23
C PHE A 22 -1.85 -4.93 -6.04
N VAL A 23 -1.54 -3.64 -6.23
CA VAL A 23 -0.32 -3.21 -6.92
C VAL A 23 0.93 -3.71 -6.18
N VAL A 24 0.98 -3.60 -4.85
CA VAL A 24 2.11 -4.08 -4.04
C VAL A 24 2.23 -5.60 -4.14
N VAL A 25 1.13 -6.35 -4.00
CA VAL A 25 1.13 -7.81 -4.15
C VAL A 25 1.59 -8.23 -5.54
N ALA A 26 1.02 -7.64 -6.60
CA ALA A 26 1.38 -7.96 -7.98
C ALA A 26 2.85 -7.62 -8.27
N TYR A 27 3.34 -6.48 -7.79
CA TYR A 27 4.75 -6.12 -7.87
C TYR A 27 5.64 -7.17 -7.17
N SER A 28 5.29 -7.57 -5.94
CA SER A 28 6.05 -8.56 -5.18
C SER A 28 6.09 -9.92 -5.88
N LEU A 29 4.97 -10.42 -6.40
CA LEU A 29 4.92 -11.67 -7.15
C LEU A 29 5.75 -11.59 -8.43
N MET A 30 5.60 -10.50 -9.20
CA MET A 30 6.35 -10.28 -10.44
C MET A 30 7.84 -10.12 -10.19
N SER A 31 8.26 -9.60 -9.04
CA SER A 31 9.69 -9.43 -8.73
C SER A 31 10.47 -10.74 -8.69
N TRP A 32 9.79 -11.88 -8.49
CA TRP A 32 10.43 -13.20 -8.45
C TRP A 32 10.54 -13.88 -9.81
N VAL A 33 9.67 -13.51 -10.76
CA VAL A 33 9.50 -14.25 -12.03
C VAL A 33 9.79 -13.41 -13.26
N ALA A 34 9.65 -12.09 -13.19
CA ALA A 34 9.72 -11.21 -14.34
C ALA A 34 11.10 -10.60 -14.53
N SER A 35 11.56 -10.53 -15.79
CA SER A 35 12.74 -9.77 -16.17
C SER A 35 12.52 -8.26 -15.90
N PRO A 36 13.56 -7.52 -15.48
CA PRO A 36 13.51 -6.06 -15.37
C PRO A 36 13.06 -5.33 -16.66
N ALA A 37 13.25 -5.94 -17.84
CA ALA A 37 12.82 -5.38 -19.11
C ALA A 37 11.31 -5.55 -19.39
N ASN A 38 10.59 -6.32 -18.56
CA ASN A 38 9.15 -6.50 -18.70
C ASN A 38 8.41 -5.18 -18.40
N ARG A 39 7.63 -4.70 -19.37
CA ARG A 39 6.91 -3.41 -19.28
C ARG A 39 5.90 -3.37 -18.13
N LEU A 40 5.20 -4.48 -17.88
CA LEU A 40 4.25 -4.58 -16.77
C LEU A 40 4.96 -4.54 -15.43
N TYR A 41 6.08 -5.26 -15.29
CA TYR A 41 6.92 -5.18 -14.08
C TYR A 41 7.46 -3.76 -13.85
N ALA A 42 7.93 -3.09 -14.90
CA ALA A 42 8.40 -1.71 -14.81
C ALA A 42 7.28 -0.74 -14.36
N LEU A 43 6.05 -0.92 -14.87
CA LEU A 43 4.89 -0.14 -14.44
C LEU A 43 4.56 -0.40 -12.96
N LEU A 44 4.41 -1.67 -12.58
CA LEU A 44 4.12 -2.08 -11.20
C LEU A 44 5.19 -1.57 -10.23
N SER A 45 6.46 -1.64 -10.62
CA SER A 45 7.57 -1.09 -9.84
C SER A 45 7.40 0.42 -9.63
N ARG A 46 7.12 1.21 -10.68
CA ARG A 46 6.92 2.66 -10.54
C ARG A 46 5.77 3.01 -9.59
N MET A 47 4.73 2.19 -9.53
CA MET A 47 3.59 2.40 -8.65
C MET A 47 3.84 1.91 -7.22
N ALA A 48 4.49 0.75 -7.05
CA ALA A 48 4.73 0.13 -5.76
C ALA A 48 5.92 0.76 -5.00
N GLN A 49 6.95 1.23 -5.70
CA GLN A 49 8.16 1.73 -5.06
C GLN A 49 7.92 2.90 -4.09
N PRO A 50 7.08 3.91 -4.39
CA PRO A 50 6.74 4.95 -3.43
C PRO A 50 6.08 4.43 -2.15
N LEU A 51 5.33 3.32 -2.24
CA LEU A 51 4.65 2.69 -1.10
C LEU A 51 5.63 1.89 -0.24
N ILE A 52 6.63 1.27 -0.86
CA ILE A 52 7.60 0.37 -0.21
C ILE A 52 8.81 1.15 0.32
N ALA A 53 9.25 2.21 -0.36
CA ALA A 53 10.46 2.97 -0.06
C ALA A 53 10.58 3.44 1.40
N PRO A 54 9.51 3.94 2.06
CA PRO A 54 9.59 4.37 3.46
C PRO A 54 10.04 3.27 4.42
N PHE A 55 9.77 2.01 4.10
CA PHE A 55 10.04 0.85 4.96
C PHE A 55 11.40 0.19 4.68
N ARG A 56 12.11 0.60 3.62
CA ARG A 56 13.41 0.02 3.26
C ARG A 56 14.46 0.18 4.35
N GLY A 57 14.43 1.29 5.10
CA GLY A 57 15.35 1.48 6.23
C GLY A 57 15.19 0.40 7.31
N ILE A 58 13.94 0.04 7.62
CA ILE A 58 13.60 -1.01 8.59
C ILE A 58 14.02 -2.37 8.04
N SER A 59 13.67 -2.67 6.79
CA SER A 59 14.05 -3.92 6.12
C SER A 59 15.57 -4.12 6.09
N MET A 60 16.33 -3.09 5.68
CA MET A 60 17.80 -3.14 5.67
C MET A 60 18.41 -3.35 7.07
N ALA A 61 17.83 -2.76 8.11
CA ALA A 61 18.29 -2.97 9.48
C ALA A 61 18.12 -4.44 9.92
N LEU A 62 17.02 -5.09 9.51
CA LEU A 62 16.78 -6.51 9.78
C LEU A 62 17.67 -7.41 8.93
N VAL A 63 17.90 -7.06 7.66
CA VAL A 63 18.83 -7.80 6.80
C VAL A 63 20.24 -7.85 7.37
N ARG A 64 20.73 -6.73 7.91
CA ARG A 64 22.02 -6.67 8.62
C ARG A 64 22.08 -7.57 9.86
N ARG A 65 20.93 -7.93 10.44
CA ARG A 65 20.82 -8.83 11.59
C ARG A 65 20.55 -10.29 11.20
N GLY A 66 20.69 -10.63 9.91
CA GLY A 66 20.57 -11.99 9.39
C GLY A 66 19.22 -12.34 8.76
N PHE A 67 18.28 -11.39 8.69
CA PHE A 67 16.97 -11.62 8.06
C PHE A 67 17.08 -11.56 6.53
N ARG A 68 16.81 -12.66 5.82
CA ARG A 68 17.05 -12.73 4.36
C ARG A 68 15.86 -12.30 3.48
N ILE A 69 14.79 -11.82 4.08
CA ILE A 69 13.55 -11.46 3.40
C ILE A 69 13.42 -9.95 3.37
N ASP A 70 13.16 -9.37 2.19
CA ASP A 70 12.79 -7.96 2.10
C ASP A 70 11.37 -7.76 2.64
N ILE A 71 11.28 -7.42 3.93
CA ILE A 71 10.00 -7.22 4.60
C ILE A 71 9.33 -5.89 4.23
N SER A 72 9.97 -5.04 3.41
CA SER A 72 9.44 -3.71 3.07
C SER A 72 8.06 -3.80 2.42
N ALA A 73 7.82 -4.82 1.59
CA ALA A 73 6.51 -5.05 0.97
C ALA A 73 5.44 -5.44 2.00
N ILE A 74 5.80 -6.29 2.98
CA ILE A 74 4.90 -6.69 4.07
C ILE A 74 4.53 -5.47 4.92
N LEU A 75 5.52 -4.65 5.25
CA LEU A 75 5.30 -3.40 6.01
C LEU A 75 4.42 -2.42 5.25
N ALA A 76 4.60 -2.30 3.93
CA ALA A 76 3.74 -1.47 3.09
C ALA A 76 2.28 -1.97 3.07
N LEU A 77 2.07 -3.29 2.94
CA LEU A 77 0.73 -3.89 3.01
C LEU A 77 0.08 -3.65 4.38
N ALA A 78 0.83 -3.85 5.46
CA ALA A 78 0.34 -3.58 6.80
C ALA A 78 -0.04 -2.10 7.00
N ALA A 79 0.75 -1.17 6.46
CA ALA A 79 0.45 0.25 6.55
C ALA A 79 -0.79 0.64 5.73
N LEU A 80 -0.97 0.08 4.53
CA LEU A 80 -2.17 0.27 3.72
C LEU A 80 -3.42 -0.27 4.43
N GLU A 81 -3.33 -1.46 5.01
CA GLU A 81 -4.44 -2.06 5.77
C GLU A 81 -4.77 -1.22 7.01
N ILE A 82 -3.76 -0.70 7.72
CA ILE A 82 -4.00 0.21 8.86
C ILE A 82 -4.71 1.48 8.39
N ALA A 83 -4.28 2.05 7.27
CA ALA A 83 -4.91 3.24 6.70
C ALA A 83 -6.36 2.97 6.31
N ARG A 84 -6.64 1.81 5.70
CA ARG A 84 -7.97 1.42 5.22
C ARG A 84 -8.92 1.05 6.34
N ALA A 85 -8.49 0.19 7.28
CA ALA A 85 -9.33 -0.36 8.33
C ALA A 85 -9.53 0.58 9.52
N PHE A 86 -8.57 1.47 9.80
CA PHE A 86 -8.61 2.35 10.98
C PHE A 86 -8.64 3.83 10.63
N LEU A 87 -7.65 4.33 9.87
CA LEU A 87 -7.50 5.78 9.68
C LEU A 87 -8.63 6.36 8.83
N LEU A 88 -9.00 5.69 7.74
CA LEU A 88 -10.04 6.17 6.83
C LEU A 88 -11.42 6.23 7.52
N PRO A 89 -11.92 5.19 8.20
CA PRO A 89 -13.15 5.28 8.98
C PRO A 89 -13.08 6.34 10.08
N LEU A 90 -11.94 6.45 10.79
CA LEU A 90 -11.76 7.43 11.85
C LEU A 90 -11.94 8.86 11.33
N ILE A 91 -11.25 9.21 10.24
CA ILE A 91 -11.31 10.54 9.63
C ILE A 91 -12.72 10.87 9.16
N PHE A 92 -13.38 9.96 8.44
CA PHE A 92 -14.72 10.22 7.91
C PHE A 92 -15.77 10.29 9.02
N ASN A 93 -15.65 9.47 10.06
CA ASN A 93 -16.51 9.57 11.24
C ASN A 93 -16.35 10.94 11.92
N TRP A 94 -15.11 11.40 12.10
CA TRP A 94 -14.84 12.75 12.62
C TRP A 94 -15.47 13.85 11.75
N MET A 95 -15.33 13.77 10.43
CA MET A 95 -15.92 14.74 9.50
C MET A 95 -17.45 14.76 9.53
N MET A 96 -18.10 13.64 9.85
CA MET A 96 -19.57 13.57 9.96
C MET A 96 -20.10 14.12 11.29
N THR A 97 -19.24 14.24 12.31
CA THR A 97 -19.60 14.79 13.62
C THR A 97 -19.37 16.31 13.75
N LEU A 98 -18.66 16.91 12.80
CA LEU A 98 -18.47 18.37 12.69
C LEU A 98 -19.65 19.02 11.96
#